data_AF-A0AB32V710-F1
#
_entry.id   AF-A0AB32V710-F1
#
_cell.length_a   1.000
_cell.length_b   1.000
_cell.length_c   1.000
_cell.angle_alpha   90.00
_cell.angle_beta   90.00
_cell.angle_gamma   90.00
#
_symmetry.space_group_name_H-M   'P 1'
#
loop_
_entity.id
_entity.type
_entity.pdbx_description
1 polymer ?
#
loop_
_entity_poly.entity_id
_entity_poly.type
_entity_poly.pdbx_seq_one_letter_code
_entity_poly.pdbx_strand_id
1 'polypeptide(L)'
;MLCLLSLNSTTDVQNPTRRKQSQQKRQISIPTEPLSLSLMPLTSPKWLQCPSLSFTIPTSLFQYPRNSSTFLCNYCFKNKEQTQSWNGLKVIRGKKLLKDLTTWGIGGVCNYFVEVFDQTQLLSAIRYCHVNSIPYIIIGKGSNCLFDDLGFDGCLILNRIEFLERIDPGVYRVGSGFRFNQLGVLSCNEGFTGLEFSGGVPGTVGGATYMNAGANGQETASTIESIDIVTTEGAFQTLHRVDLSFGYRSSPFQDMKDLAAITAVTFRLQGSGSARKRQQELLKRRRITQPLGERSAGSVFRNPSSLGVSAAELIDKTGLKGFSIGGAMVSHIHANFFVNIGGSTSQDMLNLIAFVKDKVDKKFGIELEEEVLYFHPYCNLMNKER
;
A
#
# COMPACT_ATOMS: atom_id res chain seq x y z
N MET A 1 -13.89 53.29 3.81
CA MET A 1 -13.33 54.60 4.14
C MET A 1 -11.82 54.42 4.26
N LEU A 2 -11.09 54.92 3.24
CA LEU A 2 -9.62 55.12 3.09
C LEU A 2 -8.68 53.90 3.32
N CYS A 3 -7.62 53.66 2.55
CA CYS A 3 -6.93 54.47 1.55
C CYS A 3 -6.10 53.61 0.58
N LEU A 4 -6.04 54.05 -0.67
CA LEU A 4 -5.06 53.71 -1.70
C LEU A 4 -3.66 54.23 -1.31
N LEU A 5 -2.59 53.63 -1.87
CA LEU A 5 -1.60 54.34 -2.69
C LEU A 5 -0.67 53.39 -3.47
N SER A 6 -0.49 53.77 -4.73
CA SER A 6 0.39 53.29 -5.79
C SER A 6 1.83 53.80 -5.60
N LEU A 7 2.84 53.13 -6.17
CA LEU A 7 3.71 53.71 -7.21
C LEU A 7 4.82 52.75 -7.71
N ASN A 8 5.03 52.83 -9.01
CA ASN A 8 6.03 52.17 -9.86
C ASN A 8 7.45 52.71 -9.63
N SER A 9 8.47 51.91 -9.99
CA SER A 9 9.55 52.37 -10.88
C SER A 9 10.36 51.21 -11.48
N THR A 10 10.61 51.34 -12.78
CA THR A 10 11.34 50.51 -13.74
C THR A 10 12.85 50.78 -13.78
N THR A 11 13.56 49.99 -14.63
CA THR A 11 14.93 50.13 -15.21
C THR A 11 16.06 49.50 -14.39
N ASP A 12 17.08 48.83 -14.94
CA ASP A 12 17.42 48.46 -16.33
C ASP A 12 18.52 47.37 -16.31
N VAL A 13 18.46 46.49 -17.31
CA VAL A 13 19.55 45.91 -18.13
C VAL A 13 21.00 45.91 -17.59
N GLN A 14 21.64 44.74 -17.54
CA GLN A 14 22.82 44.39 -18.37
C GLN A 14 23.35 42.97 -18.09
N ASN A 15 23.44 42.18 -19.17
CA ASN A 15 24.30 41.01 -19.33
C ASN A 15 25.43 41.49 -20.29
N PRO A 16 26.71 41.11 -20.17
CA PRO A 16 27.13 39.90 -20.91
C PRO A 16 28.42 39.18 -20.41
N THR A 17 28.61 37.97 -20.98
CA THR A 17 29.86 37.35 -21.50
C THR A 17 30.34 36.00 -20.93
N ARG A 18 30.50 35.07 -21.89
CA ARG A 18 31.20 33.78 -21.89
C ARG A 18 32.68 33.89 -21.50
N ARG A 19 33.23 32.88 -20.80
CA ARG A 19 34.48 32.18 -21.21
C ARG A 19 34.74 30.86 -20.42
N LYS A 20 34.82 29.77 -21.21
CA LYS A 20 35.70 28.58 -21.19
C LYS A 20 36.14 27.91 -19.87
N GLN A 21 35.78 26.62 -19.82
CA GLN A 21 36.51 25.42 -19.33
C GLN A 21 37.92 25.56 -18.73
N SER A 22 38.12 24.92 -17.57
CA SER A 22 39.24 24.00 -17.34
C SER A 22 38.89 22.99 -16.23
N GLN A 23 39.16 21.72 -16.52
CA GLN A 23 39.08 20.59 -15.59
C GLN A 23 40.29 20.61 -14.67
N GLN A 24 40.10 20.38 -13.36
CA GLN A 24 41.18 20.02 -12.46
C GLN A 24 40.81 18.77 -11.66
N LYS A 25 41.45 17.66 -12.03
CA LYS A 25 41.47 16.39 -11.31
C LYS A 25 42.15 16.60 -9.96
N ARG A 26 41.50 16.20 -8.85
CA ARG A 26 42.18 15.92 -7.58
C ARG A 26 42.34 14.42 -7.43
N GLN A 27 43.57 13.94 -7.57
CA GLN A 27 44.00 12.61 -7.11
C GLN A 27 44.30 12.71 -5.61
N ILE A 28 43.69 11.83 -4.81
CA ILE A 28 44.06 11.61 -3.41
C ILE A 28 44.82 10.29 -3.38
N SER A 29 46.07 10.37 -2.95
CA SER A 29 47.01 9.27 -2.75
C SER A 29 46.73 8.51 -1.45
N ILE A 30 46.64 7.19 -1.54
CA ILE A 30 46.57 6.25 -0.40
C ILE A 30 47.98 5.71 -0.16
N PRO A 31 48.54 5.78 1.06
CA PRO A 31 49.75 5.04 1.40
C PRO A 31 49.39 3.62 1.86
N THR A 32 50.03 2.65 1.20
CA THR A 32 50.15 1.25 1.60
C THR A 32 51.40 1.07 2.45
N GLU A 33 51.31 0.46 3.63
CA GLU A 33 52.34 -0.47 4.12
C GLU A 33 51.74 -1.52 5.10
N PRO A 34 52.34 -2.73 5.19
CA PRO A 34 51.74 -3.93 5.76
C PRO A 34 52.33 -4.28 7.14
N LEU A 35 51.71 -5.19 7.91
CA LEU A 35 52.34 -6.02 8.97
C LEU A 35 51.35 -7.12 9.40
N SER A 36 51.57 -8.36 8.98
CA SER A 36 52.19 -9.47 9.73
C SER A 36 51.22 -10.22 10.67
N LEU A 37 50.84 -11.43 10.23
CA LEU A 37 50.17 -12.46 11.02
C LEU A 37 51.11 -13.02 12.11
N SER A 38 50.61 -13.13 13.34
CA SER A 38 51.13 -14.02 14.37
C SER A 38 50.03 -14.95 14.87
N LEU A 39 50.31 -16.25 14.85
CA LEU A 39 49.48 -17.36 15.32
C LEU A 39 49.62 -17.60 16.83
N MET A 40 48.61 -18.31 17.37
CA MET A 40 48.52 -19.11 18.61
C MET A 40 47.67 -18.52 19.77
N PRO A 41 47.11 -19.35 20.68
CA PRO A 41 46.23 -20.50 20.41
C PRO A 41 44.98 -20.55 21.34
N LEU A 42 44.14 -21.54 21.07
CA LEU A 42 42.98 -22.00 21.85
C LEU A 42 43.23 -22.15 23.36
N THR A 43 42.31 -21.65 24.19
CA THR A 43 41.94 -22.28 25.48
C THR A 43 40.45 -22.08 25.80
N SER A 44 39.83 -23.12 26.33
CA SER A 44 38.45 -23.17 26.84
C SER A 44 38.45 -22.98 28.36
N PRO A 45 37.30 -22.60 28.95
CA PRO A 45 36.74 -23.43 30.04
C PRO A 45 35.20 -23.52 29.96
N LYS A 46 34.60 -24.71 29.88
CA LYS A 46 34.11 -25.58 30.98
C LYS A 46 33.25 -24.89 32.07
N TRP A 47 31.95 -25.16 31.94
CA TRP A 47 30.96 -25.59 32.95
C TRP A 47 30.92 -24.92 34.33
N LEU A 48 29.76 -24.33 34.65
CA LEU A 48 29.17 -24.34 35.98
C LEU A 48 27.66 -24.60 35.86
N GLN A 49 27.27 -25.79 36.32
CA GLN A 49 25.89 -26.16 36.68
C GLN A 49 25.51 -25.45 37.98
N CYS A 50 24.28 -24.96 38.07
CA CYS A 50 23.63 -24.65 39.34
C CYS A 50 22.21 -25.24 39.38
N PRO A 51 21.69 -25.55 40.57
CA PRO A 51 20.89 -26.74 40.80
C PRO A 51 19.37 -26.50 40.81
N SER A 52 18.67 -27.61 40.63
CA SER A 52 17.23 -27.81 40.85
C SER A 52 16.79 -27.31 42.23
N LEU A 53 15.88 -26.33 42.24
CA LEU A 53 15.06 -25.99 43.40
C LEU A 53 13.67 -26.58 43.22
N SER A 54 13.46 -27.70 43.90
CA SER A 54 12.16 -28.28 44.18
C SER A 54 11.42 -27.42 45.20
N PHE A 55 10.32 -26.78 44.80
CA PHE A 55 9.35 -26.18 45.71
C PHE A 55 8.10 -27.03 45.77
N THR A 56 7.92 -27.72 46.88
CA THR A 56 6.68 -28.31 47.36
C THR A 56 5.82 -27.18 47.94
N ILE A 57 4.56 -27.04 47.49
CA ILE A 57 3.54 -26.20 48.11
C ILE A 57 2.37 -27.10 48.52
N PRO A 58 1.75 -26.90 49.70
CA PRO A 58 0.81 -27.85 50.29
C PRO A 58 -0.59 -27.74 49.68
N THR A 59 -1.23 -28.89 49.53
CA THR A 59 -2.65 -29.08 49.29
C THR A 59 -3.45 -28.68 50.54
N SER A 60 -4.37 -27.70 50.44
CA SER A 60 -5.71 -27.80 51.02
C SER A 60 -6.59 -26.57 50.75
N LEU A 61 -7.85 -26.88 50.41
CA LEU A 61 -9.07 -26.14 50.70
C LEU A 61 -9.31 -24.79 50.01
N PHE A 62 -9.94 -24.82 48.83
CA PHE A 62 -11.19 -24.08 48.60
C PHE A 62 -12.08 -24.88 47.64
N GLN A 63 -13.13 -25.49 48.20
CA GLN A 63 -14.22 -26.12 47.47
C GLN A 63 -15.07 -25.05 46.79
N TYR A 64 -15.29 -25.18 45.48
CA TYR A 64 -16.43 -24.56 44.80
C TYR A 64 -17.36 -25.68 44.28
N PRO A 65 -18.69 -25.54 44.42
CA PRO A 65 -19.60 -26.66 44.18
C PRO A 65 -19.74 -26.94 42.69
N ARG A 66 -19.70 -28.22 42.34
CA ARG A 66 -20.30 -28.72 41.10
C ARG A 66 -21.80 -28.54 41.21
N ASN A 67 -22.40 -27.77 40.31
CA ASN A 67 -23.75 -28.05 39.87
C ASN A 67 -23.80 -28.04 38.34
N SER A 68 -24.21 -29.20 37.86
CA SER A 68 -24.54 -29.55 36.49
C SER A 68 -25.77 -28.78 36.02
N SER A 69 -25.62 -28.03 34.94
CA SER A 69 -26.67 -27.84 33.94
C SER A 69 -26.03 -27.41 32.63
N THR A 70 -25.94 -28.37 31.72
CA THR A 70 -25.72 -28.17 30.29
C THR A 70 -26.81 -27.23 29.74
N PHE A 71 -26.55 -25.92 29.74
CA PHE A 71 -27.22 -25.00 28.83
C PHE A 71 -26.44 -24.98 27.52
N LEU A 72 -26.77 -25.94 26.65
CA LEU A 72 -26.56 -25.81 25.21
C LEU A 72 -27.35 -24.57 24.76
N CYS A 73 -26.70 -23.41 24.79
CA CYS A 73 -27.23 -22.22 24.15
C CYS A 73 -27.08 -22.41 22.64
N ASN A 74 -28.07 -23.09 22.05
CA ASN A 74 -28.33 -23.06 20.62
C ASN A 74 -28.71 -21.63 20.22
N TYR A 75 -27.73 -20.74 20.11
CA TYR A 75 -27.88 -19.55 19.29
C TYR A 75 -27.78 -19.99 17.84
N CYS A 76 -28.89 -20.53 17.34
CA CYS A 76 -29.17 -20.63 15.92
C CYS A 76 -28.95 -19.25 15.30
N PHE A 77 -27.85 -19.08 14.58
CA PHE A 77 -27.69 -18.02 13.59
C PHE A 77 -28.79 -18.18 12.53
N LYS A 78 -29.97 -17.62 12.80
CA LYS A 78 -30.97 -17.34 11.76
C LYS A 78 -30.36 -16.26 10.88
N ASN A 79 -29.76 -16.72 9.79
CA ASN A 79 -29.02 -15.96 8.79
C ASN A 79 -29.96 -15.07 7.94
N LYS A 80 -30.81 -14.24 8.55
CA LYS A 80 -31.57 -13.22 7.84
C LYS A 80 -30.60 -12.16 7.32
N GLU A 81 -30.64 -11.92 6.02
CA GLU A 81 -29.97 -10.79 5.38
C GLU A 81 -30.56 -9.51 5.97
N GLN A 82 -29.89 -8.93 6.98
CA GLN A 82 -30.27 -7.62 7.49
C GLN A 82 -29.63 -6.57 6.59
N THR A 83 -30.20 -6.44 5.39
CA THR A 83 -29.96 -5.30 4.53
C THR A 83 -30.66 -4.11 5.16
N GLN A 84 -29.91 -3.20 5.77
CA GLN A 84 -30.46 -1.94 6.26
C GLN A 84 -30.20 -0.85 5.22
N SER A 85 -31.19 0.01 4.99
CA SER A 85 -31.01 1.23 4.19
C SER A 85 -30.57 2.38 5.10
N TRP A 86 -29.42 2.98 4.82
CA TRP A 86 -28.92 4.19 5.50
C TRP A 86 -28.92 5.34 4.52
N ASN A 87 -29.88 6.28 4.60
CA ASN A 87 -29.96 7.42 3.67
C ASN A 87 -29.89 6.99 2.17
N GLY A 88 -30.51 5.86 1.82
CA GLY A 88 -30.47 5.29 0.46
C GLY A 88 -29.28 4.36 0.17
N LEU A 89 -28.30 4.25 1.09
CA LEU A 89 -27.20 3.28 0.99
C LEU A 89 -27.64 1.89 1.44
N LYS A 90 -27.29 0.89 0.64
CA LYS A 90 -27.47 -0.52 1.00
C LYS A 90 -26.29 -0.96 1.88
N VAL A 91 -26.56 -1.27 3.15
CA VAL A 91 -25.54 -1.80 4.07
C VAL A 91 -25.72 -3.28 4.30
N ILE A 92 -24.64 -4.03 4.13
CA ILE A 92 -24.56 -5.47 4.39
C ILE A 92 -23.86 -5.68 5.73
N ARG A 93 -24.47 -6.46 6.63
CA ARG A 93 -23.93 -6.72 7.96
C ARG A 93 -23.50 -8.18 8.15
N GLY A 94 -22.28 -8.41 8.63
CA GLY A 94 -21.77 -9.71 9.10
C GLY A 94 -21.77 -10.85 8.07
N LYS A 95 -21.80 -10.53 6.78
CA LYS A 95 -21.88 -11.52 5.69
C LYS A 95 -20.82 -11.33 4.61
N LYS A 96 -20.26 -10.14 4.48
CA LYS A 96 -19.32 -9.84 3.38
C LYS A 96 -17.93 -10.35 3.73
N LEU A 97 -17.37 -11.21 2.89
CA LEU A 97 -16.01 -11.71 3.03
C LEU A 97 -15.01 -10.75 2.37
N LEU A 98 -13.96 -10.40 3.10
CA LEU A 98 -12.89 -9.49 2.69
C LEU A 98 -12.02 -10.11 1.58
N LYS A 99 -11.87 -11.43 1.57
CA LYS A 99 -11.21 -12.15 0.46
C LYS A 99 -11.84 -11.91 -0.91
N ASP A 100 -13.14 -11.58 -0.96
CA ASP A 100 -13.83 -11.30 -2.23
C ASP A 100 -13.53 -9.88 -2.76
N LEU A 101 -12.90 -9.04 -1.91
CA LEU A 101 -12.60 -7.64 -2.18
C LEU A 101 -11.11 -7.37 -2.39
N THR A 102 -10.26 -8.38 -2.24
CA THR A 102 -8.80 -8.26 -2.34
C THR A 102 -8.25 -9.12 -3.47
N THR A 103 -7.14 -8.71 -4.06
CA THR A 103 -6.53 -9.48 -5.16
C THR A 103 -5.79 -10.71 -4.66
N TRP A 104 -5.31 -10.72 -3.41
CA TRP A 104 -4.78 -11.93 -2.77
C TRP A 104 -5.85 -12.98 -2.46
N GLY A 105 -7.12 -12.59 -2.35
CA GLY A 105 -8.16 -13.55 -1.98
C GLY A 105 -8.02 -14.07 -0.56
N ILE A 106 -7.57 -13.22 0.37
CA ILE A 106 -7.39 -13.53 1.79
C ILE A 106 -8.17 -12.51 2.62
N GLY A 107 -8.76 -12.94 3.73
CA GLY A 107 -9.49 -12.11 4.68
C GLY A 107 -10.86 -12.65 5.08
N GLY A 108 -11.18 -12.48 6.37
CA GLY A 108 -12.41 -12.94 7.02
C GLY A 108 -13.66 -12.13 6.70
N VAL A 109 -14.63 -12.14 7.60
CA VAL A 109 -15.89 -11.38 7.46
C VAL A 109 -15.71 -9.95 7.96
N CYS A 110 -16.28 -8.96 7.29
CA CYS A 110 -16.42 -7.61 7.86
C CYS A 110 -17.81 -7.39 8.48
N ASN A 111 -17.82 -6.62 9.58
CA ASN A 111 -19.05 -6.36 10.33
C ASN A 111 -20.04 -5.50 9.55
N TYR A 112 -19.57 -4.42 8.92
CA TYR A 112 -20.37 -3.59 8.03
C TYR A 112 -19.69 -3.44 6.68
N PHE A 113 -20.46 -3.50 5.61
CA PHE A 113 -20.01 -3.27 4.25
C PHE A 113 -20.98 -2.35 3.53
N VAL A 114 -20.43 -1.36 2.83
CA VAL A 114 -21.19 -0.43 1.99
C VAL A 114 -20.40 -0.10 0.72
N GLU A 115 -21.12 0.03 -0.40
CA GLU A 115 -20.58 0.59 -1.64
C GLU A 115 -21.06 2.04 -1.78
N VAL A 116 -20.16 2.92 -2.22
CA VAL A 116 -20.46 4.33 -2.43
C VAL A 116 -20.09 4.75 -3.85
N PHE A 117 -21.02 5.38 -4.54
CA PHE A 117 -20.93 5.67 -5.98
C PHE A 117 -20.70 7.17 -6.28
N ASP A 118 -20.88 8.02 -5.27
CA ASP A 118 -20.68 9.47 -5.35
C ASP A 118 -20.15 10.04 -4.02
N GLN A 119 -19.78 11.32 -4.04
CA GLN A 119 -19.22 12.03 -2.89
C GLN A 119 -20.21 12.16 -1.72
N THR A 120 -21.50 12.34 -2.01
CA THR A 120 -22.56 12.49 -1.00
C THR A 120 -22.76 11.18 -0.24
N GLN A 121 -22.77 10.06 -0.96
CA GLN A 121 -22.83 8.71 -0.39
C GLN A 121 -21.61 8.40 0.46
N LEU A 122 -20.41 8.72 -0.02
CA LEU A 122 -19.16 8.55 0.73
C LEU A 122 -19.19 9.34 2.04
N LEU A 123 -19.55 10.62 1.99
CA LEU A 123 -19.65 11.47 3.18
C LEU A 123 -20.73 10.97 4.16
N SER A 124 -21.87 10.49 3.64
CA SER A 124 -22.93 9.92 4.46
C SER A 124 -22.46 8.68 5.22
N ALA A 125 -21.70 7.79 4.56
CA ALA A 125 -21.13 6.61 5.19
C ALA A 125 -20.09 6.96 6.27
N ILE A 126 -19.18 7.90 5.96
CA ILE A 126 -18.16 8.38 6.92
C ILE A 126 -18.83 9.02 8.15
N ARG A 127 -19.78 9.93 7.93
CA ARG A 127 -20.53 10.60 9.01
C ARG A 127 -21.27 9.60 9.88
N TYR A 128 -21.91 8.59 9.27
CA TYR A 128 -22.58 7.54 10.03
C TYR A 128 -21.59 6.77 10.92
N CYS A 129 -20.44 6.38 10.38
CA CYS A 129 -19.41 5.70 11.14
C CYS A 129 -18.92 6.55 12.31
N HIS A 130 -18.66 7.84 12.06
CA HIS A 130 -18.25 8.80 13.09
C HIS A 130 -19.30 8.95 14.22
N VAL A 131 -20.57 9.21 13.88
CA VAL A 131 -21.65 9.40 14.87
C VAL A 131 -21.85 8.15 15.73
N ASN A 132 -21.66 6.96 15.18
CA ASN A 132 -21.85 5.69 15.88
C ASN A 132 -20.54 5.14 16.47
N SER A 133 -19.43 5.87 16.42
CA SER A 133 -18.10 5.40 16.86
C SER A 133 -17.69 4.06 16.23
N ILE A 134 -18.07 3.84 14.97
CA ILE A 134 -17.71 2.65 14.21
C ILE A 134 -16.40 2.94 13.48
N PRO A 135 -15.31 2.19 13.72
CA PRO A 135 -14.09 2.31 12.93
C PRO A 135 -14.40 1.97 11.47
N TYR A 136 -13.78 2.69 10.53
CA TYR A 136 -13.98 2.43 9.11
C TYR A 136 -12.68 2.45 8.34
N ILE A 137 -12.71 1.74 7.21
CA ILE A 137 -11.65 1.77 6.20
C ILE A 137 -12.27 1.99 4.83
N ILE A 138 -11.55 2.71 3.98
CA ILE A 138 -11.95 2.93 2.59
C ILE A 138 -11.00 2.17 1.70
N ILE A 139 -11.53 1.32 0.84
CA ILE A 139 -10.72 0.61 -0.15
C ILE A 139 -11.21 0.89 -1.57
N GLY A 140 -10.27 0.84 -2.51
CA GLY A 140 -10.56 0.69 -3.93
C GLY A 140 -10.67 -0.80 -4.28
N LYS A 141 -9.73 -1.31 -5.08
CA LYS A 141 -9.73 -2.72 -5.54
C LYS A 141 -9.12 -3.73 -4.53
N GLY A 142 -8.68 -3.27 -3.37
CA GLY A 142 -7.98 -4.12 -2.39
C GLY A 142 -6.71 -4.78 -2.94
N SER A 143 -6.03 -4.14 -3.90
CA SER A 143 -4.90 -4.72 -4.63
C SER A 143 -3.54 -4.56 -3.98
N ASN A 144 -3.48 -3.90 -2.81
CA ASN A 144 -2.29 -3.71 -1.97
C ASN A 144 -2.62 -3.95 -0.49
N CYS A 145 -3.55 -4.87 -0.20
CA CYS A 145 -4.12 -5.08 1.13
C CYS A 145 -4.04 -6.56 1.52
N LEU A 146 -3.56 -6.84 2.73
CA LEU A 146 -3.75 -8.11 3.42
C LEU A 146 -4.75 -7.90 4.57
N PHE A 147 -5.88 -8.58 4.49
CA PHE A 147 -6.84 -8.64 5.58
C PHE A 147 -6.65 -9.90 6.41
N ASP A 148 -6.82 -9.76 7.71
CA ASP A 148 -6.81 -10.87 8.66
C ASP A 148 -7.99 -11.83 8.42
N ASP A 149 -7.78 -13.13 8.63
CA ASP A 149 -8.85 -14.14 8.51
C ASP A 149 -9.89 -14.04 9.61
N LEU A 150 -9.55 -13.41 10.74
CA LEU A 150 -10.51 -13.05 11.79
C LEU A 150 -11.48 -11.95 11.35
N GLY A 151 -11.17 -11.23 10.25
CA GLY A 151 -12.05 -10.24 9.66
C GLY A 151 -11.74 -8.81 10.05
N PHE A 152 -12.77 -7.96 10.03
CA PHE A 152 -12.67 -6.55 10.40
C PHE A 152 -13.89 -6.11 11.22
N ASP A 153 -13.67 -5.71 12.48
CA ASP A 153 -14.70 -5.20 13.38
C ASP A 153 -14.93 -3.70 13.13
N GLY A 154 -15.47 -3.39 11.96
CA GLY A 154 -15.76 -2.03 11.54
C GLY A 154 -16.55 -1.99 10.25
N CYS A 155 -16.58 -0.80 9.64
CA CYS A 155 -17.20 -0.57 8.34
C CYS A 155 -16.15 -0.56 7.22
N LEU A 156 -16.27 -1.49 6.28
CA LEU A 156 -15.56 -1.41 5.02
C LEU A 156 -16.40 -0.62 4.01
N ILE A 157 -15.87 0.51 3.58
CA ILE A 157 -16.44 1.37 2.54
C ILE A 157 -15.71 1.07 1.23
N LEU A 158 -16.42 0.48 0.26
CA LEU A 158 -15.89 0.22 -1.07
C LEU A 158 -16.20 1.41 -1.99
N ASN A 159 -15.15 2.11 -2.40
CA ASN A 159 -15.28 3.30 -3.23
C ASN A 159 -15.50 2.93 -4.71
N ARG A 160 -16.66 3.31 -5.24
CA ARG A 160 -17.15 3.11 -6.62
C ARG A 160 -17.46 4.44 -7.34
N ILE A 161 -16.79 5.52 -6.94
CA ILE A 161 -16.87 6.80 -7.67
C ILE A 161 -16.10 6.65 -8.99
N GLU A 162 -16.77 6.17 -10.05
CA GLU A 162 -16.17 5.70 -11.32
C GLU A 162 -16.40 6.66 -12.51
N PHE A 163 -16.50 7.97 -12.29
CA PHE A 163 -16.62 8.94 -13.40
C PHE A 163 -15.27 9.25 -14.07
N LEU A 164 -15.32 9.68 -15.34
CA LEU A 164 -14.19 10.22 -16.09
C LEU A 164 -14.67 11.39 -16.95
N GLU A 165 -14.20 12.59 -16.61
CA GLU A 165 -14.48 13.84 -17.30
C GLU A 165 -13.26 14.26 -18.12
N ARG A 166 -13.46 14.60 -19.40
CA ARG A 166 -12.43 15.18 -20.27
C ARG A 166 -12.60 16.68 -20.23
N ILE A 167 -11.75 17.37 -19.51
CA ILE A 167 -11.85 18.82 -19.30
C ILE A 167 -11.29 19.55 -20.52
N ASP A 168 -10.10 19.14 -20.97
CA ASP A 168 -9.36 19.66 -22.11
C ASP A 168 -8.58 18.51 -22.78
N PRO A 169 -7.99 18.71 -23.97
CA PRO A 169 -7.07 17.73 -24.55
C PRO A 169 -5.93 17.37 -23.58
N GLY A 170 -5.93 16.11 -23.13
CA GLY A 170 -4.93 15.58 -22.20
C GLY A 170 -5.21 15.89 -20.73
N VAL A 171 -6.33 16.54 -20.41
CA VAL A 171 -6.74 16.87 -19.04
C VAL A 171 -7.97 16.06 -18.65
N TYR A 172 -7.82 15.23 -17.62
CA TYR A 172 -8.86 14.31 -17.17
C TYR A 172 -9.14 14.51 -15.69
N ARG A 173 -10.39 14.80 -15.33
CA ARG A 173 -10.84 14.71 -13.93
C ARG A 173 -11.51 13.37 -13.71
N VAL A 174 -10.98 12.58 -12.79
CA VAL A 174 -11.33 11.15 -12.68
C VAL A 174 -11.72 10.82 -11.25
N GLY A 175 -12.84 10.13 -11.09
CA GLY A 175 -13.30 9.64 -9.80
C GLY A 175 -12.29 8.67 -9.17
N SER A 176 -12.12 8.78 -7.86
CA SER A 176 -11.16 7.98 -7.08
C SER A 176 -11.43 6.46 -7.11
N GLY A 177 -12.66 6.03 -7.41
CA GLY A 177 -13.03 4.63 -7.63
C GLY A 177 -12.72 4.11 -9.04
N PHE A 178 -12.42 4.99 -10.01
CA PHE A 178 -12.15 4.61 -11.39
C PHE A 178 -10.93 3.68 -11.50
N ARG A 179 -10.98 2.69 -12.40
CA ARG A 179 -9.92 1.70 -12.59
C ARG A 179 -8.66 2.37 -13.16
N PHE A 180 -7.54 2.31 -12.41
CA PHE A 180 -6.32 3.03 -12.80
C PHE A 180 -5.72 2.52 -14.11
N ASN A 181 -5.72 1.20 -14.32
CA ASN A 181 -5.28 0.61 -15.58
C ASN A 181 -6.14 1.02 -16.78
N GLN A 182 -7.44 1.21 -16.58
CA GLN A 182 -8.33 1.67 -17.63
C GLN A 182 -8.01 3.11 -18.04
N LEU A 183 -7.70 3.98 -17.08
CA LEU A 183 -7.27 5.36 -17.35
C LEU A 183 -6.00 5.40 -18.21
N GLY A 184 -5.00 4.57 -17.88
CA GLY A 184 -3.78 4.44 -18.68
C GLY A 184 -4.02 3.98 -20.11
N VAL A 185 -4.83 2.94 -20.29
CA VAL A 185 -5.17 2.43 -21.63
C VAL A 185 -5.92 3.49 -22.44
N LEU A 186 -6.92 4.14 -21.84
CA LEU A 186 -7.74 5.17 -22.50
C LEU A 186 -6.89 6.37 -22.95
N SER A 187 -6.15 6.98 -22.02
CA SER A 187 -5.31 8.14 -22.32
C SER A 187 -4.26 7.86 -23.40
N CYS A 188 -3.61 6.69 -23.35
CA CYS A 188 -2.62 6.30 -24.36
C CYS A 188 -3.26 6.07 -25.74
N ASN A 189 -4.48 5.52 -25.79
CA ASN A 189 -5.22 5.35 -27.05
C ASN A 189 -5.69 6.69 -27.63
N GLU A 190 -5.97 7.67 -26.77
CA GLU A 190 -6.28 9.06 -27.15
C GLU A 190 -5.02 9.87 -27.54
N GLY A 191 -3.82 9.26 -27.46
CA GLY A 191 -2.57 9.87 -27.91
C GLY A 191 -1.83 10.68 -26.85
N PHE A 192 -2.07 10.42 -25.56
CA PHE A 192 -1.41 11.12 -24.45
C PHE A 192 -0.40 10.24 -23.70
N THR A 193 0.74 10.82 -23.32
CA THR A 193 1.84 10.20 -22.57
C THR A 193 1.79 10.57 -21.08
N GLY A 194 2.37 9.71 -20.25
CA GLY A 194 2.58 9.92 -18.80
C GLY A 194 1.95 8.82 -17.94
N LEU A 195 0.99 8.07 -18.51
CA LEU A 195 0.29 6.99 -17.83
C LEU A 195 0.45 5.62 -18.51
N GLU A 196 1.41 5.45 -19.41
CA GLU A 196 1.64 4.17 -20.11
C GLU A 196 1.83 3.00 -19.15
N PHE A 197 2.57 3.23 -18.06
CA PHE A 197 2.87 2.22 -17.04
C PHE A 197 1.62 1.75 -16.29
N SER A 198 0.63 2.63 -16.13
CA SER A 198 -0.57 2.36 -15.34
C SER A 198 -1.45 1.30 -16.00
N GLY A 199 -1.34 1.10 -17.32
CA GLY A 199 -2.17 0.14 -18.08
C GLY A 199 -2.12 -1.30 -17.56
N GLY A 200 -1.09 -1.68 -16.80
CA GLY A 200 -1.01 -2.97 -16.12
C GLY A 200 -1.28 -2.93 -14.61
N VAL A 201 -1.29 -1.76 -13.98
CA VAL A 201 -1.32 -1.59 -12.52
C VAL A 201 -2.74 -1.84 -12.00
N PRO A 202 -2.98 -2.90 -11.20
CA PRO A 202 -4.27 -3.12 -10.60
C PRO A 202 -4.54 -2.06 -9.53
N GLY A 203 -5.80 -1.63 -9.40
CA GLY A 203 -6.20 -0.66 -8.39
C GLY A 203 -7.18 0.36 -8.94
N THR A 204 -7.46 1.37 -8.12
CA THR A 204 -8.26 2.54 -8.51
C THR A 204 -7.39 3.79 -8.52
N VAL A 205 -7.86 4.86 -9.14
CA VAL A 205 -7.20 6.17 -9.20
C VAL A 205 -6.87 6.70 -7.80
N GLY A 206 -7.81 6.58 -6.85
CA GLY A 206 -7.61 7.00 -5.47
C GLY A 206 -6.49 6.19 -4.78
N GLY A 207 -6.50 4.87 -4.92
CA GLY A 207 -5.44 4.02 -4.36
C GLY A 207 -4.07 4.26 -5.01
N ALA A 208 -4.04 4.48 -6.33
CA ALA A 208 -2.81 4.81 -7.05
C ALA A 208 -2.23 6.16 -6.59
N THR A 209 -3.10 7.13 -6.31
CA THR A 209 -2.70 8.44 -5.79
C THR A 209 -2.21 8.34 -4.34
N TYR A 210 -2.95 7.63 -3.49
CA TYR A 210 -2.59 7.40 -2.08
C TYR A 210 -1.23 6.71 -1.92
N MET A 211 -0.91 5.75 -2.78
CA MET A 211 0.36 5.01 -2.74
C MET A 211 1.46 5.61 -3.62
N ASN A 212 1.20 6.71 -4.35
CA ASN A 212 2.03 7.14 -5.48
C ASN A 212 2.48 5.95 -6.36
N ALA A 213 1.51 5.19 -6.87
CA ALA A 213 1.78 4.00 -7.65
C ALA A 213 2.70 4.33 -8.83
N GLY A 214 3.70 3.49 -9.04
CA GLY A 214 4.70 3.71 -10.08
C GLY A 214 5.29 2.42 -10.61
N ALA A 215 5.64 2.41 -11.88
CA ALA A 215 6.33 1.32 -12.54
C ALA A 215 7.14 1.85 -13.72
N ASN A 216 8.21 1.14 -14.09
CA ASN A 216 9.01 1.46 -15.27
C ASN A 216 9.57 2.89 -15.29
N GLY A 217 9.97 3.41 -14.12
CA GLY A 217 10.54 4.75 -13.97
C GLY A 217 9.51 5.90 -14.02
N GLN A 218 8.22 5.58 -14.02
CA GLN A 218 7.14 6.55 -13.98
C GLN A 218 6.32 6.37 -12.70
N GLU A 219 5.76 7.47 -12.22
CA GLU A 219 4.96 7.54 -10.98
C GLU A 219 3.70 8.34 -11.24
N THR A 220 2.62 8.02 -10.53
CA THR A 220 1.31 8.65 -10.72
C THR A 220 1.41 10.16 -10.51
N ALA A 221 2.13 10.59 -9.48
CA ALA A 221 2.29 12.00 -9.11
C ALA A 221 2.93 12.88 -10.18
N SER A 222 3.64 12.34 -11.18
CA SER A 222 4.24 13.14 -12.26
C SER A 222 3.21 13.71 -13.24
N THR A 223 1.98 13.20 -13.21
CA THR A 223 0.90 13.55 -14.13
C THR A 223 -0.29 14.21 -13.44
N ILE A 224 -0.28 14.31 -12.11
CA ILE A 224 -1.37 14.92 -11.34
C ILE A 224 -1.26 16.45 -11.44
N GLU A 225 -2.39 17.10 -11.68
CA GLU A 225 -2.55 18.55 -11.56
C GLU A 225 -3.14 18.94 -10.20
N SER A 226 -4.23 18.27 -9.79
CA SER A 226 -4.90 18.51 -8.52
C SER A 226 -5.61 17.25 -7.98
N ILE A 227 -5.94 17.27 -6.69
CA ILE A 227 -6.58 16.16 -5.98
C ILE A 227 -7.72 16.72 -5.14
N ASP A 228 -8.92 16.20 -5.35
CA ASP A 228 -10.10 16.55 -4.57
C ASP A 228 -10.21 15.58 -3.39
N ILE A 229 -10.23 16.13 -2.18
CA ILE A 229 -10.37 15.36 -0.93
C ILE A 229 -11.62 15.79 -0.17
N VAL A 230 -12.03 14.95 0.77
CA VAL A 230 -12.94 15.30 1.85
C VAL A 230 -12.24 15.09 3.19
N THR A 231 -12.36 16.05 4.10
CA THR A 231 -11.78 15.95 5.44
C THR A 231 -12.67 15.17 6.41
N THR A 232 -12.14 14.84 7.59
CA THR A 232 -12.89 14.20 8.69
C THR A 232 -14.10 15.00 9.16
N GLU A 233 -14.08 16.32 8.97
CA GLU A 233 -15.18 17.24 9.28
C GLU A 233 -16.20 17.32 8.13
N GLY A 234 -15.93 16.67 7.00
CA GLY A 234 -16.78 16.67 5.82
C GLY A 234 -16.55 17.85 4.88
N ALA A 235 -15.47 18.62 5.05
CA ALA A 235 -15.15 19.73 4.15
C ALA A 235 -14.51 19.22 2.86
N PHE A 236 -14.96 19.71 1.71
CA PHE A 236 -14.32 19.45 0.41
C PHE A 236 -13.17 20.41 0.19
N GLN A 237 -12.02 19.88 -0.23
CA GLN A 237 -10.84 20.67 -0.57
C GLN A 237 -10.23 20.15 -1.88
N THR A 238 -9.68 21.07 -2.67
CA THR A 238 -8.85 20.73 -3.83
C THR A 238 -7.42 21.12 -3.51
N LEU A 239 -6.52 20.14 -3.51
CA LEU A 239 -5.10 20.33 -3.26
C LEU A 239 -4.35 20.29 -4.60
N HIS A 240 -3.52 21.29 -4.87
CA HIS A 240 -2.71 21.32 -6.09
C HIS A 240 -1.48 20.45 -5.93
N ARG A 241 -1.09 19.75 -7.00
CA ARG A 241 0.08 18.87 -6.99
C ARG A 241 1.36 19.57 -6.56
N VAL A 242 1.53 20.84 -6.91
CA VAL A 242 2.73 21.63 -6.60
C VAL A 242 2.95 21.83 -5.10
N ASP A 243 1.87 21.78 -4.31
CA ASP A 243 1.90 21.97 -2.85
C ASP A 243 2.04 20.65 -2.08
N LEU A 244 2.13 19.52 -2.80
CA LEU A 244 2.12 18.18 -2.21
C LEU A 244 3.47 17.48 -2.35
N SER A 245 4.01 17.02 -1.22
CA SER A 245 5.25 16.26 -1.16
C SER A 245 5.02 14.78 -1.42
N PHE A 246 5.16 14.36 -2.67
CA PHE A 246 5.17 12.95 -3.06
C PHE A 246 6.59 12.38 -3.07
N GLY A 247 6.72 11.11 -2.73
CA GLY A 247 7.98 10.36 -2.77
C GLY A 247 7.77 8.93 -3.28
N TYR A 248 8.85 8.15 -3.30
CA TYR A 248 8.78 6.75 -3.70
C TYR A 248 7.83 5.98 -2.77
N ARG A 249 6.70 5.53 -3.32
CA ARG A 249 5.61 4.85 -2.57
C ARG A 249 5.00 5.64 -1.41
N SER A 250 5.17 6.95 -1.44
CA SER A 250 4.75 7.86 -0.37
C SER A 250 3.95 9.03 -0.94
N SER A 251 2.94 9.44 -0.19
CA SER A 251 2.11 10.61 -0.45
C SER A 251 1.77 11.30 0.88
N PRO A 252 1.43 12.60 0.88
CA PRO A 252 1.06 13.31 2.11
C PRO A 252 -0.19 12.73 2.77
N PHE A 253 -1.03 12.03 2.01
CA PHE A 253 -2.26 11.40 2.49
C PHE A 253 -2.03 10.27 3.49
N GLN A 254 -0.83 9.69 3.53
CA GLN A 254 -0.49 8.63 4.47
C GLN A 254 -0.31 9.17 5.91
N ASP A 255 0.05 10.45 6.05
CA ASP A 255 0.30 11.10 7.34
C ASP A 255 -0.72 12.20 7.68
N MET A 256 -1.56 12.58 6.73
CA MET A 256 -2.62 13.58 6.89
C MET A 256 -3.70 13.09 7.86
N LYS A 257 -3.77 13.70 9.04
CA LYS A 257 -4.66 13.29 10.14
C LYS A 257 -6.13 13.61 9.88
N ASP A 258 -6.38 14.70 9.17
CA ASP A 258 -7.71 15.22 8.84
C ASP A 258 -8.23 14.69 7.50
N LEU A 259 -7.50 13.82 6.81
CA LEU A 259 -7.98 13.19 5.59
C LEU A 259 -9.07 12.17 5.91
N ALA A 260 -10.27 12.36 5.35
CA ALA A 260 -11.27 11.30 5.32
C ALA A 260 -11.17 10.45 4.05
N ALA A 261 -11.10 11.08 2.87
CA ALA A 261 -10.95 10.34 1.60
C ALA A 261 -10.45 11.20 0.44
N ILE A 262 -9.75 10.58 -0.52
CA ILE A 262 -9.58 11.12 -1.88
C ILE A 262 -10.85 10.81 -2.67
N THR A 263 -11.44 11.82 -3.32
CA THR A 263 -12.70 11.69 -4.06
C THR A 263 -12.52 11.75 -5.57
N ALA A 264 -11.61 12.58 -6.06
CA ALA A 264 -11.26 12.69 -7.47
C ALA A 264 -9.81 13.16 -7.66
N VAL A 265 -9.26 12.93 -8.85
CA VAL A 265 -7.90 13.34 -9.21
C VAL A 265 -7.95 13.92 -10.62
N THR A 266 -7.34 15.09 -10.79
CA THR A 266 -7.17 15.72 -12.09
C THR A 266 -5.77 15.43 -12.61
N PHE A 267 -5.69 14.85 -13.80
CA PHE A 267 -4.44 14.53 -14.50
C PHE A 267 -4.24 15.50 -15.66
N ARG A 268 -3.00 15.95 -15.87
CA ARG A 268 -2.57 16.71 -17.04
C ARG A 268 -1.46 15.94 -17.76
N LEU A 269 -1.78 15.44 -18.94
CA LEU A 269 -0.93 14.62 -19.79
C LEU A 269 -0.46 15.40 -21.02
N GLN A 270 0.64 14.95 -21.62
CA GLN A 270 1.20 15.56 -22.82
C GLN A 270 0.84 14.75 -24.06
N GLY A 271 0.65 15.41 -25.21
CA GLY A 271 0.42 14.71 -26.48
C GLY A 271 1.67 13.94 -26.94
N SER A 272 1.48 12.71 -27.42
CA SER A 272 2.55 11.88 -28.00
C SER A 272 1.98 10.77 -28.89
N GLY A 273 2.36 10.77 -30.17
CA GLY A 273 1.99 9.71 -31.11
C GLY A 273 2.56 8.32 -30.77
N SER A 274 3.51 8.25 -29.83
CA SER A 274 4.15 6.99 -29.40
C SER A 274 3.54 6.38 -28.14
N ALA A 275 2.61 7.07 -27.46
CA ALA A 275 2.06 6.65 -26.17
C ALA A 275 1.47 5.24 -26.21
N ARG A 276 0.57 4.98 -27.18
CA ARG A 276 -0.04 3.65 -27.37
C ARG A 276 0.99 2.55 -27.61
N LYS A 277 2.03 2.80 -28.40
CA LYS A 277 3.08 1.81 -28.69
C LYS A 277 3.87 1.46 -27.43
N ARG A 278 4.32 2.48 -26.68
CA ARG A 278 5.03 2.28 -25.41
C ARG A 278 4.18 1.54 -24.39
N GLN A 279 2.89 1.90 -24.27
CA GLN A 279 1.95 1.20 -23.39
C GLN A 279 1.81 -0.29 -23.76
N GLN A 280 1.72 -0.63 -25.04
CA GLN A 280 1.67 -2.02 -25.49
C GLN A 280 2.97 -2.79 -25.19
N GLU A 281 4.13 -2.15 -25.34
CA GLU A 281 5.42 -2.74 -24.99
C GLU A 281 5.52 -3.04 -23.49
N LEU A 282 5.09 -2.10 -22.64
CA LEU A 282 5.04 -2.30 -21.18
C LEU A 282 4.11 -3.44 -20.79
N LEU A 283 2.92 -3.53 -21.40
CA LEU A 283 1.99 -4.64 -21.17
C LEU A 283 2.56 -5.99 -21.60
N LYS A 284 3.23 -6.05 -22.77
CA LYS A 284 3.90 -7.27 -23.23
C LYS A 284 4.99 -7.71 -22.25
N ARG A 285 5.84 -6.78 -21.81
CA ARG A 285 6.87 -7.06 -20.79
C ARG A 285 6.25 -7.56 -19.49
N ARG A 286 5.17 -6.94 -19.03
CA ARG A 286 4.49 -7.31 -17.79
C ARG A 286 3.93 -8.75 -17.84
N ARG A 287 3.36 -9.16 -18.97
CA ARG A 287 2.88 -10.55 -19.18
C ARG A 287 3.97 -11.60 -19.03
N ILE A 288 5.20 -11.27 -19.41
CA ILE A 288 6.34 -12.19 -19.34
C ILE A 288 6.97 -12.18 -17.94
N THR A 289 6.98 -11.02 -17.28
CA THR A 289 7.78 -10.80 -16.06
C THR A 289 7.00 -10.86 -14.75
N GLN A 290 5.67 -10.97 -14.79
CA GLN A 290 4.83 -10.97 -13.60
C GLN A 290 3.78 -12.09 -13.64
N PRO A 291 3.37 -12.62 -12.48
CA PRO A 291 2.37 -13.69 -12.38
C PRO A 291 0.95 -13.17 -12.60
N LEU A 292 0.63 -12.80 -13.84
CA LEU A 292 -0.71 -12.33 -14.20
C LEU A 292 -1.73 -13.46 -14.11
N GLY A 293 -2.84 -13.21 -13.41
CA GLY A 293 -3.91 -14.19 -13.21
C GLY A 293 -3.77 -14.97 -11.90
N GLU A 294 -2.58 -14.99 -11.29
CA GLU A 294 -2.39 -15.51 -9.94
C GLU A 294 -2.88 -14.49 -8.89
N ARG A 295 -3.34 -14.99 -7.75
CA ARG A 295 -3.81 -14.17 -6.63
C ARG A 295 -2.62 -13.53 -5.92
N SER A 296 -2.31 -12.27 -6.22
CA SER A 296 -1.23 -11.48 -5.61
C SER A 296 -1.68 -10.07 -5.24
N ALA A 297 -0.95 -9.39 -4.35
CA ALA A 297 -1.10 -7.94 -4.07
C ALA A 297 -0.02 -7.07 -4.74
N GLY A 298 0.60 -7.56 -5.81
CA GLY A 298 1.72 -6.88 -6.44
C GLY A 298 3.06 -7.18 -5.75
N SER A 299 3.94 -6.18 -5.73
CA SER A 299 5.22 -6.29 -5.03
C SER A 299 5.01 -6.20 -3.53
N VAL A 300 5.56 -7.14 -2.77
CA VAL A 300 5.41 -7.21 -1.32
C VAL A 300 6.31 -6.18 -0.63
N PHE A 301 7.54 -6.03 -1.13
CA PHE A 301 8.54 -5.14 -0.57
C PHE A 301 8.84 -3.95 -1.49
N ARG A 302 9.16 -2.83 -0.88
CA ARG A 302 9.76 -1.68 -1.55
C ARG A 302 11.17 -2.01 -2.00
N ASN A 303 11.64 -1.38 -3.06
CA ASN A 303 13.05 -1.49 -3.43
C ASN A 303 13.92 -0.63 -2.50
N PRO A 304 15.06 -1.15 -2.01
CA PRO A 304 16.04 -0.37 -1.27
C PRO A 304 16.80 0.57 -2.22
N SER A 305 16.12 1.63 -2.68
CA SER A 305 16.57 2.51 -3.76
C SER A 305 17.92 3.19 -3.48
N SER A 306 18.24 3.44 -2.21
CA SER A 306 19.53 3.97 -1.76
C SER A 306 20.72 3.06 -2.10
N LEU A 307 20.47 1.76 -2.28
CA LEU A 307 21.50 0.75 -2.60
C LEU A 307 21.57 0.41 -4.09
N GLY A 308 20.67 0.95 -4.92
CA GLY A 308 20.63 0.68 -6.36
C GLY A 308 20.26 -0.75 -6.74
N VAL A 309 19.76 -1.57 -5.79
CA VAL A 309 19.32 -2.95 -6.01
C VAL A 309 17.80 -3.08 -5.86
N SER A 310 17.21 -4.09 -6.50
CA SER A 310 15.78 -4.37 -6.35
C SER A 310 15.53 -5.43 -5.28
N ALA A 311 14.39 -5.32 -4.56
CA ALA A 311 13.99 -6.35 -3.60
C ALA A 311 13.78 -7.70 -4.30
N ALA A 312 13.26 -7.70 -5.53
CA ALA A 312 13.11 -8.90 -6.34
C ALA A 312 14.44 -9.61 -6.57
N GLU A 313 15.50 -8.88 -6.92
CA GLU A 313 16.84 -9.45 -7.13
C GLU A 313 17.42 -10.06 -5.85
N LEU A 314 17.28 -9.35 -4.71
CA LEU A 314 17.74 -9.85 -3.42
C LEU A 314 17.03 -11.16 -3.06
N ILE A 315 15.71 -11.22 -3.17
CA ILE A 315 14.92 -12.42 -2.87
C ILE A 315 15.27 -13.54 -3.85
N ASP A 316 15.41 -13.26 -5.15
CA ASP A 316 15.77 -14.29 -6.13
C ASP A 316 17.13 -14.93 -5.82
N LYS A 317 18.11 -14.13 -5.41
CA LYS A 317 19.42 -14.60 -4.97
C LYS A 317 19.38 -15.44 -3.69
N THR A 318 18.30 -15.40 -2.90
CA THR A 318 18.11 -16.33 -1.77
C THR A 318 17.63 -17.72 -2.20
N GLY A 319 17.21 -17.90 -3.46
CA GLY A 319 16.72 -19.17 -4.00
C GLY A 319 15.29 -19.51 -3.56
N LEU A 320 14.50 -18.52 -3.14
CA LEU A 320 13.17 -18.75 -2.54
C LEU A 320 12.00 -18.78 -3.53
N LYS A 321 12.21 -18.58 -4.85
CA LYS A 321 11.12 -18.75 -5.82
C LYS A 321 10.51 -20.15 -5.70
N GLY A 322 9.18 -20.22 -5.57
CA GLY A 322 8.45 -21.47 -5.35
C GLY A 322 8.44 -21.98 -3.92
N PHE A 323 9.15 -21.33 -2.98
CA PHE A 323 9.06 -21.68 -1.56
C PHE A 323 7.68 -21.29 -1.03
N SER A 324 7.08 -22.17 -0.22
CA SER A 324 5.74 -22.00 0.32
C SER A 324 5.66 -22.25 1.82
N ILE A 325 4.71 -21.57 2.45
CA ILE A 325 4.24 -21.81 3.82
C ILE A 325 2.71 -21.85 3.74
N GLY A 326 2.11 -22.98 4.10
CA GLY A 326 0.67 -23.20 3.90
C GLY A 326 0.26 -22.95 2.44
N GLY A 327 -0.75 -22.10 2.23
CA GLY A 327 -1.19 -21.70 0.89
C GLY A 327 -0.47 -20.48 0.28
N ALA A 328 0.47 -19.87 1.00
CA ALA A 328 1.26 -18.73 0.52
C ALA A 328 2.55 -19.21 -0.15
N MET A 329 2.92 -18.61 -1.29
CA MET A 329 4.12 -18.99 -2.03
C MET A 329 4.83 -17.77 -2.64
N VAL A 330 6.16 -17.79 -2.69
CA VAL A 330 6.92 -16.85 -3.54
C VAL A 330 6.72 -17.24 -5.00
N SER A 331 6.22 -16.34 -5.84
CA SER A 331 5.95 -16.65 -7.25
C SER A 331 7.17 -17.23 -7.97
N HIS A 332 6.95 -18.24 -8.81
CA HIS A 332 7.98 -18.77 -9.70
C HIS A 332 8.44 -17.74 -10.74
N ILE A 333 7.59 -16.76 -11.07
CA ILE A 333 7.84 -15.78 -12.13
C ILE A 333 8.61 -14.59 -11.58
N HIS A 334 8.17 -14.02 -10.45
CA HIS A 334 8.76 -12.79 -9.90
C HIS A 334 8.94 -12.89 -8.38
N ALA A 335 10.18 -12.87 -7.91
CA ALA A 335 10.52 -13.15 -6.50
C ALA A 335 9.92 -12.15 -5.48
N ASN A 336 9.64 -10.90 -5.88
CA ASN A 336 8.95 -9.94 -5.00
C ASN A 336 7.40 -10.04 -5.06
N PHE A 337 6.83 -11.01 -5.79
CA PHE A 337 5.39 -11.24 -5.83
C PHE A 337 5.08 -12.50 -5.06
N PHE A 338 4.29 -12.37 -4.00
CA PHE A 338 3.81 -13.53 -3.25
C PHE A 338 2.39 -13.82 -3.67
N VAL A 339 2.08 -15.11 -3.78
CA VAL A 339 0.85 -15.59 -4.40
C VAL A 339 0.12 -16.53 -3.46
N ASN A 340 -1.19 -16.41 -3.45
CA ASN A 340 -2.09 -17.39 -2.83
C ASN A 340 -2.37 -18.47 -3.88
N ILE A 341 -1.76 -19.65 -3.72
CA ILE A 341 -1.95 -20.80 -4.62
C ILE A 341 -3.24 -21.59 -4.32
N GLY A 342 -4.02 -21.13 -3.34
CA GLY A 342 -5.26 -21.75 -2.90
C GLY A 342 -5.23 -21.97 -1.39
N GLY A 343 -6.27 -21.52 -0.69
CA GLY A 343 -6.43 -21.75 0.74
C GLY A 343 -5.42 -21.05 1.66
N SER A 344 -4.61 -20.10 1.14
CA SER A 344 -3.71 -19.31 1.99
C SER A 344 -4.48 -18.57 3.07
N THR A 345 -4.00 -18.69 4.30
CA THR A 345 -4.40 -17.80 5.39
C THR A 345 -3.58 -16.51 5.35
N SER A 346 -4.05 -15.48 6.04
CA SER A 346 -3.33 -14.27 6.38
C SER A 346 -2.05 -14.58 7.17
N GLN A 347 -2.11 -15.55 8.09
CA GLN A 347 -0.95 -15.98 8.87
C GLN A 347 0.11 -16.68 8.00
N ASP A 348 -0.30 -17.50 7.03
CA ASP A 348 0.63 -18.10 6.05
C ASP A 348 1.39 -17.02 5.29
N MET A 349 0.68 -15.99 4.81
CA MET A 349 1.28 -14.89 4.07
C MET A 349 2.24 -14.09 4.96
N LEU A 350 1.84 -13.76 6.19
CA LEU A 350 2.70 -13.06 7.16
C LEU A 350 3.96 -13.87 7.51
N ASN A 351 3.83 -15.19 7.70
CA ASN A 351 4.96 -16.07 7.97
C ASN A 351 5.92 -16.12 6.78
N LEU A 352 5.40 -16.16 5.55
CA LEU A 352 6.22 -16.11 4.34
C LEU A 352 6.97 -14.78 4.21
N ILE A 353 6.30 -13.66 4.47
CA ILE A 353 6.90 -12.32 4.49
C ILE A 353 8.03 -12.25 5.51
N ALA A 354 7.78 -12.67 6.75
CA ALA A 354 8.78 -12.68 7.81
C ALA A 354 9.99 -13.57 7.45
N PHE A 355 9.74 -14.77 6.90
CA PHE A 355 10.81 -15.69 6.50
C PHE A 355 11.68 -15.13 5.37
N VAL A 356 11.07 -14.49 4.36
CA VAL A 356 11.82 -13.87 3.26
C VAL A 356 12.65 -12.69 3.75
N LYS A 357 12.11 -11.83 4.63
CA LYS A 357 12.86 -10.74 5.27
C LYS A 357 14.10 -11.28 6.00
N ASP A 358 13.91 -12.28 6.86
CA ASP A 358 14.99 -12.92 7.62
C ASP A 358 16.07 -13.50 6.71
N LYS A 359 15.69 -14.15 5.61
CA LYS A 359 16.64 -14.73 4.65
C LYS A 359 17.43 -13.67 3.88
N VAL A 360 16.80 -12.57 3.50
CA VAL A 360 17.48 -11.46 2.82
C VAL A 360 18.42 -10.76 3.79
N ASP A 361 17.97 -10.48 5.02
CA ASP A 361 18.80 -9.87 6.05
C ASP A 361 20.02 -10.73 6.39
N LYS A 362 19.84 -12.02 6.71
CA LYS A 362 20.96 -12.92 7.01
C LYS A 362 21.97 -13.07 5.87
N LYS A 363 21.53 -12.94 4.62
CA LYS A 363 22.39 -13.13 3.45
C LYS A 363 23.09 -11.85 3.00
N PHE A 364 22.45 -10.70 3.14
CA PHE A 364 22.91 -9.43 2.56
C PHE A 364 23.09 -8.30 3.59
N GLY A 365 22.63 -8.47 4.82
CA GLY A 365 22.57 -7.42 5.84
C GLY A 365 21.61 -6.28 5.46
N ILE A 366 20.54 -6.61 4.72
CA ILE A 366 19.56 -5.64 4.21
C ILE A 366 18.19 -6.00 4.77
N GLU A 367 17.60 -5.09 5.53
CA GLU A 367 16.22 -5.19 5.97
C GLU A 367 15.28 -4.67 4.87
N LEU A 368 14.37 -5.54 4.39
CA LEU A 368 13.37 -5.16 3.40
C LEU A 368 12.18 -4.47 4.06
N GLU A 369 11.80 -3.30 3.54
CA GLU A 369 10.59 -2.59 3.95
C GLU A 369 9.38 -3.10 3.14
N GLU A 370 8.26 -3.34 3.83
CA GLU A 370 7.01 -3.84 3.24
C GLU A 370 6.24 -2.69 2.56
N GLU A 371 5.67 -2.93 1.37
CA GLU A 371 4.81 -1.99 0.64
C GLU A 371 3.32 -2.25 0.89
N VAL A 372 3.00 -3.50 1.25
CA VAL A 372 1.65 -4.00 1.49
C VAL A 372 1.08 -3.41 2.79
N LEU A 373 -0.23 -3.15 2.77
CA LEU A 373 -0.97 -2.65 3.93
C LEU A 373 -1.67 -3.80 4.67
N TYR A 374 -1.49 -3.88 5.98
CA TYR A 374 -2.14 -4.87 6.83
C TYR A 374 -3.37 -4.29 7.52
N PHE A 375 -4.45 -5.08 7.55
CA PHE A 375 -5.69 -4.73 8.23
C PHE A 375 -6.02 -5.83 9.25
N HIS A 376 -5.91 -5.48 10.53
CA HIS A 376 -6.23 -6.35 11.65
C HIS A 376 -7.68 -6.15 12.12
N PRO A 377 -8.26 -7.11 12.85
CA PRO A 377 -9.68 -7.07 13.23
C PRO A 377 -10.07 -5.84 14.06
N TYR A 378 -9.14 -5.34 14.88
CA TYR A 378 -9.41 -4.30 15.88
C TYR A 378 -8.60 -3.01 15.69
N CYS A 379 -7.74 -2.92 14.66
CA CYS A 379 -6.85 -1.76 14.48
C CYS A 379 -7.23 -0.92 13.26
N ASN A 380 -7.39 0.38 13.49
CA ASN A 380 -7.43 1.42 12.44
C ASN A 380 -6.03 1.81 11.94
N LEU A 381 -4.96 1.28 12.53
CA LEU A 381 -3.59 1.70 12.24
C LEU A 381 -3.00 0.88 11.09
N MET A 382 -2.98 1.49 9.91
CA MET A 382 -2.12 1.04 8.82
C MET A 382 -0.66 1.17 9.28
N ASN A 383 -0.01 0.04 9.54
CA ASN A 383 1.43 -0.13 9.74
C ASN A 383 2.12 0.77 10.80
N LYS A 384 1.41 1.36 11.78
CA LYS A 384 2.02 2.32 12.73
C LYS A 384 2.63 1.74 14.01
N GLU A 385 2.49 0.43 14.26
CA GLU A 385 3.13 -0.22 15.41
C GLU A 385 3.70 -1.58 15.01
N ARG A 386 4.89 -1.59 14.40
CA ARG A 386 5.82 -2.72 14.42
C ARG A 386 7.24 -2.22 14.48
#